data_AF-A0A945TGY4-F1
#
_entry.id   AF-A0A945TGY4-F1
#
_cell.length_a   1.000
_cell.length_b   1.000
_cell.length_c   1.000
_cell.angle_alpha   90.00
_cell.angle_beta   90.00
_cell.angle_gamma   90.00
#
_symmetry.space_group_name_H-M   'P 1'
#
loop_
_entity.id
_entity.type
_entity.pdbx_description
1 polymer ?
#
loop_
_entity_poly.entity_id
_entity_poly.type
_entity_poly.pdbx_seq_one_letter_code
_entity_poly.pdbx_strand_id
1 'polypeptide(L)' 'RPIFWVGNERTTDHIHSILTESEPWFEFDTSRLEYINRIKFWRYLLGNESFDADYWLTRVENDFE' A
#
# COMPACT_ATOMS: atom_id res chain seq x y z
N ARG A 1 3.31 8.88 2.74
CA ARG A 1 4.35 9.43 3.67
C ARG A 1 4.63 10.87 3.27
N PRO A 2 4.67 11.86 4.19
CA PRO A 2 5.06 13.21 3.81
C PRO A 2 6.48 13.21 3.24
N ILE A 3 6.67 13.86 2.10
CA ILE A 3 7.98 14.05 1.44
C ILE A 3 8.78 15.22 2.03
N PHE A 4 8.16 15.98 2.94
CA PHE A 4 8.78 17.08 3.68
C PHE A 4 9.18 16.62 5.08
N TRP A 5 10.22 17.27 5.64
CA TRP A 5 10.76 16.93 6.95
C TRP A 5 9.69 17.10 8.03
N VAL A 6 9.30 16.00 8.65
CA VAL A 6 8.59 15.95 9.92
C VAL A 6 9.62 15.45 10.92
N GLY A 7 9.68 16.04 12.12
CA GLY A 7 10.63 15.65 13.16
C GLY A 7 10.62 14.14 13.44
N ASN A 8 11.59 13.68 14.23
CA ASN A 8 12.03 12.27 14.37
C ASN A 8 10.95 11.22 14.75
N GLU A 9 9.69 11.60 14.92
CA GLU A 9 8.57 10.70 15.13
C GLU A 9 8.01 10.22 13.79
N ARG A 10 8.47 9.03 13.37
CA ARG A 10 7.72 8.23 12.40
C ARG A 10 6.42 7.83 13.08
N THR A 11 5.30 8.46 12.73
CA THR A 11 3.97 7.96 13.10
C THR A 11 3.79 6.59 12.46
N THR A 12 4.04 5.54 13.23
CA THR A 12 3.84 4.13 12.84
C THR A 12 2.38 3.81 12.56
N ASP A 13 1.46 4.65 13.06
CA ASP A 13 0.02 4.40 13.07
C ASP A 13 -0.71 4.89 11.81
N HIS A 14 0.02 5.34 10.79
CA HIS A 14 -0.61 5.71 9.53
C HIS A 14 -1.17 4.44 8.85
N ILE A 15 -2.48 4.42 8.57
CA ILE A 15 -3.19 3.28 7.95
C ILE A 15 -2.45 2.73 6.71
N HIS A 16 -1.89 3.62 5.90
CA HIS A 16 -1.06 3.28 4.74
C HIS A 16 0.17 2.43 5.10
N SER A 17 0.86 2.74 6.21
CA SER A 17 1.99 1.96 6.72
C SER A 17 1.55 0.57 7.16
N ILE A 18 0.42 0.47 7.89
CA ILE A 18 -0.14 -0.80 8.37
C ILE A 18 -0.56 -1.69 7.19
N LEU A 19 -1.17 -1.10 6.15
CA LEU A 19 -1.60 -1.83 4.96
C LEU A 19 -0.44 -2.27 4.07
N THR A 20 0.75 -1.71 4.25
CA THR A 20 1.96 -2.02 3.47
C THR A 20 3.08 -2.61 4.32
N GLU A 21 2.72 -3.18 5.47
CA GLU A 21 3.61 -3.95 6.33
C GLU A 21 3.66 -5.41 5.83
N SER A 22 4.87 -5.92 5.61
CA SER A 22 5.09 -7.33 5.25
C SER A 22 4.89 -8.23 6.45
N GLU A 23 4.18 -9.34 6.26
CA GLU A 23 4.08 -10.36 7.29
C GLU A 23 5.27 -11.34 7.30
N PRO A 24 5.67 -11.89 8.46
CA PRO A 24 6.88 -12.71 8.60
C PRO A 24 6.91 -14.00 7.77
N TRP A 25 5.76 -14.48 7.29
CA TRP A 25 5.64 -15.72 6.51
C TRP A 25 5.71 -15.49 4.99
N PHE A 26 5.84 -14.25 4.53
CA PHE A 26 6.08 -13.97 3.12
C PHE A 26 7.58 -13.85 2.83
N GLU A 27 7.99 -14.33 1.66
CA GLU A 27 9.34 -14.13 1.16
C GLU A 27 9.61 -12.65 0.89
N PHE A 28 10.84 -12.21 1.17
CA PHE A 28 11.24 -10.80 1.11
C PHE A 28 10.92 -10.12 -0.23
N ASP A 29 11.17 -10.79 -1.35
CA ASP A 29 10.95 -10.21 -2.68
C ASP A 29 9.50 -10.32 -3.18
N THR A 30 8.73 -11.24 -2.61
CA THR A 30 7.35 -11.57 -3.05
C THR A 30 6.28 -10.88 -2.21
N SER A 31 6.63 -10.38 -1.02
CA SER A 31 5.75 -9.63 -0.09
C SER A 31 4.97 -8.48 -0.76
N ARG A 32 5.48 -7.90 -1.86
CA ARG A 32 4.78 -6.85 -2.63
C ARG A 32 3.45 -7.33 -3.24
N LEU A 33 3.33 -8.61 -3.57
CA LEU A 33 2.06 -9.19 -4.06
C LEU A 33 0.96 -9.13 -2.99
N GLU A 34 1.34 -9.19 -1.71
CA GLU A 34 0.42 -9.04 -0.59
C GLU A 34 -0.25 -7.67 -0.60
N TYR A 35 0.52 -6.60 -0.79
CA TYR A 35 0.00 -5.24 -0.82
C TYR A 35 -1.01 -5.06 -1.94
N ILE A 36 -0.70 -5.59 -3.13
CA ILE A 36 -1.58 -5.58 -4.30
C ILE A 36 -2.89 -6.29 -3.98
N ASN A 37 -2.83 -7.51 -3.42
CA ASN A 37 -4.01 -8.29 -3.09
C ASN A 37 -4.85 -7.64 -1.97
N ARG A 38 -4.20 -7.07 -0.96
CA ARG A 38 -4.86 -6.37 0.15
C ARG A 38 -5.60 -5.13 -0.37
N ILE A 39 -4.98 -4.34 -1.24
CA ILE A 39 -5.64 -3.18 -1.88
C ILE A 39 -6.83 -3.62 -2.72
N LYS A 40 -6.70 -4.65 -3.56
CA LYS A 40 -7.81 -5.20 -4.34
C LYS A 40 -8.97 -5.67 -3.46
N PHE A 41 -8.66 -6.31 -2.34
CA PHE A 41 -9.67 -6.75 -1.37
C PHE A 41 -10.42 -5.57 -0.76
N TRP A 42 -9.72 -4.49 -0.38
CA TRP A 42 -10.35 -3.27 0.10
C TRP A 42 -11.20 -2.57 -0.96
N ARG A 43 -10.74 -2.49 -2.22
CA ARG A 43 -11.54 -1.98 -3.34
C ARG A 43 -12.87 -2.74 -3.45
N TYR A 44 -12.80 -4.07 -3.38
CA TYR A 44 -13.96 -4.94 -3.43
C TYR A 44 -14.92 -4.71 -2.25
N LEU A 45 -14.41 -4.68 -1.01
CA LEU A 45 -15.25 -4.48 0.18
C LEU A 45 -15.91 -3.10 0.24
N LEU A 46 -15.21 -2.06 -0.22
CA LEU A 46 -15.70 -0.68 -0.16
C LEU A 46 -16.47 -0.26 -1.42
N GLY A 47 -16.43 -1.04 -2.50
CA GLY A 47 -16.94 -0.63 -3.81
C GLY A 47 -16.23 0.60 -4.37
N ASN A 48 -14.98 0.86 -3.94
CA ASN A 48 -14.20 2.03 -4.34
C ASN A 48 -13.00 1.57 -5.18
N GLU A 49 -13.11 1.68 -6.50
CA GLU A 49 -12.05 1.28 -7.43
C GLU A 49 -10.82 2.19 -7.38
N SER A 50 -10.93 3.39 -6.83
CA SER A 50 -9.80 4.34 -6.73
C SER A 50 -8.97 4.17 -5.46
N PHE A 51 -9.35 3.27 -4.55
CA PHE A 51 -8.60 3.06 -3.31
C PHE A 51 -7.19 2.51 -3.59
N ASP A 52 -6.16 3.11 -2.98
CA ASP A 52 -4.78 2.64 -3.02
C ASP A 52 -4.06 3.03 -1.72
N ALA A 53 -3.29 2.10 -1.14
CA ALA A 53 -2.63 2.29 0.14
C ALA A 53 -1.25 2.97 0.04
N ASP A 54 -0.53 2.91 -1.07
CA ASP A 54 0.75 3.65 -1.21
C ASP A 54 1.15 3.73 -2.68
N TYR A 55 0.19 4.06 -3.55
CA TYR A 55 0.37 4.14 -5.00
C TYR A 55 0.94 2.83 -5.57
N TRP A 56 0.47 1.67 -5.09
CA TRP A 56 0.92 0.36 -5.53
C TRP A 56 0.19 -0.12 -6.78
N LEU A 57 -1.15 -0.06 -6.78
CA LEU A 57 -1.94 -0.47 -7.95
C LEU A 57 -1.84 0.58 -9.04
N THR A 58 -1.86 1.87 -8.70
CA THR A 58 -1.73 2.93 -9.72
C THR A 58 -0.38 2.88 -10.46
N ARG A 59 0.69 2.31 -9.89
CA ARG A 59 1.96 2.07 -10.61
C ARG A 59 1.87 0.93 -11.63
N VAL A 60 1.04 -0.07 -11.36
CA VAL A 60 0.90 -1.27 -12.18
C VAL A 60 -0.18 -1.08 -13.25
N GLU A 61 -1.24 -0.37 -12.91
CA GLU A 61 -2.42 -0.12 -13.75
C GLU A 61 -2.28 1.15 -14.61
N ASN A 62 -1.22 1.94 -14.44
CA ASN A 62 -0.91 3.02 -15.37
C ASN A 62 -0.45 2.40 -16.70
N ASP A 63 -1.40 2.16 -17.59
CA ASP A 63 -1.13 1.97 -19.01
C ASP A 63 -0.69 3.34 -19.58
N PHE A 64 0.54 3.41 -20.10
CA PHE A 64 0.99 4.57 -20.86
C PHE A 64 0.18 4.61 -22.16
N GLU A 65 -0.80 5.52 -22.27
CA GLU A 65 -1.32 5.99 -23.56
C GLU A 65 -0.34 6.97 -24.24
#